data_AF-A0A392MIZ0-F1
#
_entry.id   AF-A0A392MIZ0-F1
#
_cell.length_a   1.000
_cell.length_b   1.000
_cell.length_c   1.000
_cell.angle_alpha   90.00
_cell.angle_beta   90.00
_cell.angle_gamma   90.00
#
_symmetry.space_group_name_H-M   'P 1'
#
loop_
_entity.id
_entity.type
_entity.pdbx_description
1 polymer ?
#
loop_
_entity_poly.entity_id
_entity_poly.type
_entity_poly.pdbx_seq_one_letter_code
_entity_poly.pdbx_strand_id
1 'polypeptide(L)'
;RHRWVEYAEKTRYNASQVPAEWHGWLHFITDHTGDELLLLKPKRYGVEHKENLSGHGEEFIYHSKGHALNPGQRNWTRYQPWQSTNEP
;
A
#
# COMPACT_ATOMS: atom_id res chain seq x y z
N ARG A 1 -16.44 -25.23 -2.83
CA ARG A 1 -15.97 -24.21 -1.87
C ARG A 1 -15.15 -24.90 -0.77
N HIS A 2 -13.87 -25.16 -1.00
CA HIS A 2 -13.03 -25.95 -0.08
C HIS A 2 -11.82 -25.17 0.49
N ARG A 3 -11.63 -23.91 0.08
CA ARG A 3 -10.65 -22.98 0.67
C ARG A 3 -11.38 -21.74 1.15
N TRP A 4 -11.12 -21.35 2.39
CA TRP A 4 -11.59 -20.12 3.02
C TRP A 4 -10.61 -19.73 4.11
N VAL A 5 -10.69 -18.48 4.55
CA VAL A 5 -9.92 -17.96 5.68
C VAL A 5 -10.87 -17.41 6.72
N GLU A 6 -10.56 -17.66 7.99
CA GLU A 6 -11.21 -16.99 9.10
C GLU A 6 -10.28 -15.89 9.60
N TYR A 7 -10.72 -14.63 9.51
CA TYR A 7 -9.92 -13.50 9.96
C TYR A 7 -9.72 -13.54 11.49
N ALA A 8 -8.53 -13.14 11.93
CA ALA A 8 -8.20 -13.05 13.35
C ALA A 8 -9.02 -11.94 14.04
N GLU A 9 -9.10 -10.77 13.40
CA GLU A 9 -9.98 -9.67 13.84
C GLU A 9 -11.43 -10.00 13.51
N LYS A 10 -12.30 -10.03 14.53
CA LYS A 10 -13.70 -10.45 14.36
C LYS A 10 -14.64 -9.28 14.15
N THR A 11 -14.27 -8.07 14.56
CA THR A 11 -15.17 -6.92 14.56
C THR A 11 -15.09 -6.11 13.28
N ARG A 12 -13.89 -5.91 12.74
CA ARG A 12 -13.62 -5.13 11.53
C ARG A 12 -12.77 -5.93 10.55
N TYR A 13 -13.27 -7.09 10.13
CA TYR A 13 -12.59 -7.88 9.11
C TYR A 13 -12.78 -7.25 7.72
N ASN A 14 -11.73 -7.32 6.90
CA ASN A 14 -11.73 -6.82 5.54
C ASN A 14 -11.03 -7.82 4.61
N ALA A 15 -11.55 -7.98 3.40
CA ALA A 15 -10.98 -8.89 2.39
C ALA A 15 -9.50 -8.60 2.07
N SER A 16 -9.08 -7.34 2.20
CA SER A 16 -7.70 -6.92 1.92
C SER A 16 -6.70 -7.26 3.03
N GLN A 17 -7.13 -7.85 4.16
CA GLN A 17 -6.25 -8.27 5.26
C GLN A 17 -5.45 -9.55 4.98
N VAL A 18 -5.79 -10.28 3.90
CA VAL A 18 -5.05 -11.48 3.51
C VAL A 18 -3.72 -11.07 2.88
N PRO A 19 -2.57 -11.54 3.41
CA PRO A 19 -1.27 -11.17 2.87
C PRO A 19 -1.02 -11.85 1.53
N ALA A 20 -0.02 -11.34 0.78
CA ALA A 20 0.21 -11.73 -0.61
C ALA A 20 0.47 -13.23 -0.78
N GLU A 21 1.19 -13.83 0.15
CA GLU A 21 1.53 -15.26 0.19
C GLU A 21 0.28 -16.16 0.33
N TRP A 22 -0.75 -15.72 1.06
CA TRP A 22 -1.98 -16.50 1.24
C TRP A 22 -3.05 -16.17 0.19
N HIS A 23 -2.99 -14.97 -0.39
CA HIS A 23 -3.97 -14.50 -1.37
C HIS A 23 -4.02 -15.41 -2.62
N GLY A 24 -2.86 -15.82 -3.15
CA GLY A 24 -2.82 -16.72 -4.31
C GLY A 24 -3.45 -18.09 -4.05
N TRP A 25 -3.15 -18.68 -2.89
CA TRP A 25 -3.69 -19.97 -2.45
C TRP A 25 -5.20 -19.91 -2.24
N LEU A 26 -5.68 -18.85 -1.57
CA LEU A 26 -7.09 -18.63 -1.28
C LEU A 26 -7.93 -18.45 -2.56
N HIS A 27 -7.35 -17.80 -3.57
CA HIS A 27 -7.99 -17.52 -4.85
C HIS A 27 -7.79 -18.62 -5.92
N PHE A 28 -7.26 -19.79 -5.56
CA PHE A 28 -7.02 -20.91 -6.49
C PHE A 28 -6.07 -20.55 -7.66
N ILE A 29 -5.21 -19.55 -7.47
CA ILE A 29 -4.18 -19.18 -8.47
C ILE A 29 -3.00 -20.14 -8.37
N THR A 30 -2.69 -20.60 -7.16
CA THR A 30 -1.61 -21.55 -6.87
C THR A 30 -2.04 -22.55 -5.82
N ASP A 31 -1.39 -23.71 -5.81
CA ASP A 31 -1.54 -24.74 -4.78
C ASP A 31 -0.48 -24.65 -3.68
N HIS A 32 0.52 -23.76 -3.84
CA HIS A 32 1.50 -23.47 -2.80
C HIS A 32 0.84 -22.79 -1.60
N THR A 33 1.20 -23.22 -0.40
CA THR A 33 0.70 -22.61 0.83
C THR A 33 1.42 -21.29 1.12
N GLY A 34 0.84 -20.45 1.99
CA GLY A 34 1.46 -19.18 2.34
C GLY A 34 2.84 -19.36 3.02
N ASP A 35 3.03 -20.42 3.81
CA ASP A 35 4.31 -20.70 4.47
C ASP A 35 5.42 -21.03 3.47
N GLU A 36 5.10 -21.77 2.40
CA GLU A 36 6.03 -22.07 1.30
C GLU A 36 6.47 -20.79 0.57
N LEU A 37 5.51 -19.91 0.29
CA LEU A 37 5.77 -18.63 -0.39
C LEU A 37 6.46 -17.60 0.51
N LEU A 38 6.26 -17.67 1.83
CA LEU A 38 6.93 -16.80 2.79
C LEU A 38 8.46 -17.01 2.78
N LEU A 39 8.92 -18.25 2.55
CA LEU A 39 10.34 -18.57 2.39
C LEU A 39 10.97 -17.87 1.16
N LEU A 40 10.15 -17.56 0.15
CA LEU A 40 10.55 -16.86 -1.07
C LEU A 40 10.41 -15.34 -0.97
N LYS A 41 9.90 -14.80 0.15
CA LYS A 41 9.68 -13.36 0.34
C LYS A 41 11.02 -12.60 0.21
N PRO A 42 11.10 -11.59 -0.67
CA PRO A 42 12.35 -10.86 -0.91
C PRO A 42 12.76 -10.04 0.32
N LYS A 43 13.93 -10.34 0.90
CA LYS A 43 14.40 -9.70 2.14
C LYS A 43 14.89 -8.26 1.97
N ARG A 44 15.34 -7.87 0.77
CA ARG A 44 16.00 -6.56 0.54
C ARG A 44 15.01 -5.40 0.40
N TYR A 45 13.86 -5.65 -0.19
CA TYR A 45 12.89 -4.62 -0.56
C TYR A 45 11.45 -5.02 -0.23
N GLY A 46 11.24 -6.18 0.40
CA GLY A 46 9.93 -6.62 0.83
C GLY A 46 9.35 -5.64 1.85
N VAL A 47 8.15 -5.15 1.57
CA VAL A 47 7.38 -4.32 2.50
C VAL A 47 6.38 -5.22 3.21
N GLU A 48 6.16 -4.97 4.49
CA GLU A 48 5.14 -5.69 5.25
C GLU A 48 3.74 -5.40 4.73
N HIS A 49 2.90 -6.43 4.77
CA HIS A 49 1.51 -6.30 4.33
C HIS A 49 0.79 -5.27 5.19
N LYS A 50 0.05 -4.38 4.52
CA LYS A 50 -0.88 -3.44 5.13
C LYS A 50 -2.20 -3.59 4.43
N GLU A 51 -3.28 -3.69 5.20
CA GLU A 51 -4.63 -3.72 4.67
C GLU A 51 -4.96 -2.41 3.94
N ASN A 52 -6.02 -2.42 3.14
CA ASN A 52 -6.47 -1.21 2.49
C ASN A 52 -7.22 -0.29 3.49
N LEU A 53 -6.57 0.79 3.91
CA LEU A 53 -7.10 1.81 4.81
C LEU A 53 -7.84 2.95 4.07
N SER A 54 -8.27 2.72 2.83
CA SER A 54 -9.09 3.70 2.09
C SER A 54 -10.32 4.11 2.90
N GLY A 55 -10.50 5.41 3.13
CA GLY A 55 -11.61 5.95 3.91
C GLY A 55 -11.36 6.06 5.43
N HIS A 56 -10.20 5.63 5.94
CA HIS A 56 -9.85 5.72 7.37
C HIS A 56 -9.08 6.99 7.77
N GLY A 57 -9.09 8.02 6.91
CA GLY A 57 -8.43 9.32 7.12
C GLY A 57 -7.36 9.60 6.08
N GLU A 58 -7.20 10.88 5.73
CA GLU A 58 -6.31 11.33 4.64
C GLU A 58 -4.84 10.93 4.86
N GLU A 59 -4.37 10.85 6.11
CA GLU A 59 -3.00 10.45 6.44
C GLU A 59 -2.68 9.00 6.06
N PHE A 60 -3.67 8.11 6.09
CA PHE A 60 -3.50 6.69 5.74
C PHE A 60 -3.71 6.42 4.26
N ILE A 61 -4.26 7.38 3.53
CA ILE A 61 -4.60 7.26 2.12
C ILE A 61 -3.43 7.78 1.28
N TYR A 62 -3.16 7.09 0.18
CA TYR A 62 -2.16 7.56 -0.75
C TYR A 62 -2.67 8.77 -1.55
N HIS A 63 -1.91 9.86 -1.51
CA HIS A 63 -2.12 11.03 -2.35
C HIS A 63 -1.04 11.15 -3.44
N SER A 64 -1.45 11.46 -4.66
CA SER A 64 -0.52 11.71 -5.75
C SER A 64 0.38 12.93 -5.46
N LYS A 65 1.54 13.01 -6.13
CA LYS A 65 2.52 14.07 -5.88
C LYS A 65 2.01 15.49 -6.17
N GLY A 66 0.92 15.67 -6.92
CA GLY A 66 0.33 16.99 -7.18
C GLY A 66 -0.88 17.32 -6.31
N HIS A 67 -1.37 16.36 -5.52
CA HIS A 67 -2.57 16.53 -4.70
C HIS A 67 -2.33 17.53 -3.56
N ALA A 68 -3.31 18.39 -3.27
CA ALA A 68 -3.18 19.46 -2.28
C ALA A 68 -2.98 18.94 -0.84
N LEU A 69 -3.52 17.75 -0.53
CA LEU A 69 -3.34 17.11 0.79
C LEU A 69 -2.02 16.33 0.91
N ASN A 70 -1.23 16.23 -0.16
CA ASN A 70 0.09 15.59 -0.08
C ASN A 70 1.07 16.58 0.58
N PRO A 71 1.70 16.25 1.71
CA PRO A 71 2.64 17.15 2.39
C PRO A 71 3.86 17.50 1.52
N GLY A 72 4.21 16.67 0.54
CA GLY A 72 5.28 16.90 -0.43
C GLY A 72 4.76 17.34 -1.80
N GLN A 73 3.79 18.26 -1.86
CA GLN A 73 3.19 18.70 -3.12
C GLN A 73 4.27 19.19 -4.10
N ARG A 74 4.43 18.44 -5.19
CA ARG A 74 5.44 18.65 -6.21
C ARG A 74 5.02 19.79 -7.13
N ASN A 75 5.92 20.75 -7.29
CA ASN A 75 5.85 21.71 -8.39
C ASN A 75 6.34 21.06 -9.70
N TRP A 76 5.52 21.16 -10.75
CA TRP A 76 5.80 20.61 -12.08
C TRP A 76 6.42 21.61 -13.05
N THR A 77 6.67 22.86 -12.62
CA THR A 77 7.38 23.84 -13.44
C THR A 77 8.74 23.28 -13.86
N ARG A 78 8.95 23.23 -15.18
CA ARG A 78 10.14 22.61 -15.81
C ARG A 78 11.34 23.56 -15.90
N TYR A 79 11.12 24.82 -15.56
CA TYR A 79 12.11 25.88 -15.57
C TYR A 79 12.15 26.54 -14.20
N GLN A 80 13.23 27.24 -13.91
CA GLN A 80 13.31 28.11 -12.74
C GLN A 80 13.02 29.53 -13.22
N PRO A 81 11.92 30.17 -12.77
CA PRO A 81 11.70 31.59 -13.08
C PRO A 81 12.82 32.42 -12.42
N TRP A 82 13.18 33.52 -13.05
CA TRP A 82 14.07 34.49 -12.43
C TRP A 82 13.43 35.04 -11.15
N GLN A 83 14.17 35.06 -10.05
CA GLN A 83 13.75 35.65 -8.78
C GLN A 83 14.53 36.94 -8.56
N SER A 84 13.83 38.08 -8.50
CA SER A 84 14.45 39.38 -8.26
C SER A 84 14.93 39.48 -6.81
N THR A 85 16.21 39.76 -6.61
CA THR A 85 16.78 40.19 -5.33
C THR A 85 16.50 41.68 -5.12
N ASN A 86 15.23 42.05 -4.94
CA ASN A 86 14.95 43.34 -4.34
C ASN A 86 15.15 43.15 -2.82
N GLU A 87 16.38 43.35 -2.37
CA GLU A 87 16.64 43.58 -0.94
C GLU A 87 15.95 44.90 -0.54
N PRO A 88 15.35 44.97 0.67
CA PRO A 88 14.76 46.20 1.20
C PRO A 88 15.81 47.27 1.51
#